data_AF-A0A377LVK1-F1
#
_entry.id   AF-A0A377LVK1-F1
#
_cell.length_a   1.000
_cell.length_b   1.000
_cell.length_c   1.000
_cell.angle_alpha   90.00
_cell.angle_beta   90.00
_cell.angle_gamma   90.00
#
_symmetry.space_group_name_H-M   'P 1'
#
loop_
_entity.id
_entity.type
_entity.pdbx_description
1 polymer ?
#
loop_
_entity_poly.entity_id
_entity_poly.type
_entity_poly.pdbx_seq_one_letter_code
_entity_poly.pdbx_strand_id
1 'polypeptide(L)' 'MQEIATTKHYRHLKVGYFRKRHEDRKTKIPRRYSVHAALSLKGDWLEQAGFTTHSQVRVGVEQGKLSSNY' A
#
# COMPACT_ATOMS: atom_id res chain seq x y z
N MET A 1 24.20 -21.36 10.24
CA MET A 1 22.95 -20.59 10.01
C MET A 1 23.31 -19.13 10.18
N GLN A 2 23.35 -18.36 9.09
CA GLN A 2 23.58 -16.91 9.18
C GLN A 2 22.27 -16.25 9.59
N GLU A 3 22.29 -15.59 10.75
CA GLU A 3 21.22 -14.73 11.21
C GLU A 3 21.21 -13.49 10.33
N ILE A 4 20.32 -13.46 9.34
CA ILE A 4 20.07 -12.26 8.54
C ILE A 4 19.40 -11.28 9.49
N ALA A 5 20.22 -10.45 10.14
CA ALA A 5 19.77 -9.27 10.86
C ALA A 5 19.09 -8.36 9.84
N THR A 6 17.81 -8.62 9.62
CA THR A 6 16.91 -7.79 8.84
C THR A 6 16.78 -6.52 9.64
N THR A 7 17.64 -5.54 9.34
CA THR A 7 17.47 -4.16 9.78
C THR A 7 16.08 -3.75 9.35
N LYS A 8 15.15 -3.85 10.28
CA LYS A 8 13.73 -3.68 10.02
C LYS A 8 13.56 -2.21 9.67
N HIS A 9 13.55 -1.91 8.37
CA HIS A 9 13.38 -0.55 7.87
C HIS A 9 11.92 -0.14 8.13
N TYR A 10 11.60 0.14 9.39
CA TYR A 10 10.33 0.73 9.77
C TYR A 10 10.29 2.13 9.19
N ARG A 11 9.52 2.30 8.12
CA ARG A 11 9.20 3.62 7.60
C ARG A 11 7.96 4.14 8.32
N HIS A 12 8.04 5.38 8.78
CA HIS A 12 6.88 6.10 9.29
C HIS A 12 5.98 6.47 8.10
N LEU A 13 5.07 5.58 7.75
CA LEU A 13 4.06 5.82 6.72
C LEU A 13 2.84 6.48 7.36
N LYS A 14 2.43 7.62 6.82
CA LYS A 14 1.20 8.29 7.25
C LYS A 14 0.03 7.78 6.44
N VAL A 15 -1.07 7.47 7.12
CA VAL A 15 -2.36 7.23 6.46
C VAL A 15 -2.79 8.52 5.78
N GLY A 16 -2.82 8.48 4.45
CA GLY A 16 -3.35 9.56 3.63
C GLY A 16 -4.76 9.22 3.17
N TYR A 17 -5.16 9.85 2.07
CA TYR A 17 -6.41 9.55 1.42
C TYR A 17 -6.20 9.34 -0.08
N PHE A 18 -6.98 8.43 -0.68
CA PHE A 18 -7.10 8.34 -2.13
C PHE A 18 -8.48 8.83 -2.57
N ARG A 19 -8.49 9.54 -3.70
CA ARG A 19 -9.72 10.10 -4.29
C ARG A 19 -10.15 9.21 -5.44
N LYS A 20 -11.35 8.66 -5.37
CA LYS A 20 -11.98 7.95 -6.47
C LYS A 20 -12.89 8.91 -7.22
N ARG A 21 -12.59 9.15 -8.50
CA ARG A 21 -13.47 9.88 -9.42
C ARG A 21 -14.53 8.93 -9.94
N HIS A 22 -15.80 9.31 -9.78
CA HIS A 22 -16.93 8.59 -10.35
C HIS A 22 -17.40 9.35 -11.58
N GLU A 23 -17.20 8.77 -12.75
CA GLU A 23 -17.61 9.35 -14.03
C GLU A 23 -18.84 8.62 -14.56
N ASP A 24 -19.72 9.38 -15.22
CA ASP A 24 -20.73 8.76 -16.06
C ASP A 24 -20.05 7.99 -17.21
N ARG A 25 -20.39 6.72 -17.38
CA ARG A 25 -19.78 5.87 -18.41
C ARG A 25 -19.99 6.41 -19.83
N LYS A 26 -21.15 7.01 -20.11
CA LYS A 26 -21.55 7.52 -21.42
C LYS A 26 -20.97 8.90 -21.69
N THR A 27 -21.05 9.82 -20.72
CA THR A 27 -20.64 11.22 -20.96
C THR A 27 -19.23 11.54 -20.49
N LYS A 28 -18.58 10.67 -19.70
CA LYS A 28 -17.28 10.87 -19.05
C LYS A 28 -17.22 12.08 -18.10
N ILE A 29 -18.36 12.69 -17.83
CA ILE A 29 -18.48 13.82 -16.91
C ILE A 29 -18.34 13.30 -15.47
N PRO A 30 -17.48 13.90 -14.64
CA PRO A 30 -17.38 13.56 -13.23
C PRO A 30 -18.68 13.93 -12.52
N ARG A 31 -19.29 12.96 -11.85
CA ARG A 31 -20.49 13.17 -11.03
C ARG A 31 -20.17 13.45 -9.57
N ARG A 32 -19.15 12.76 -9.05
CA ARG A 32 -18.75 12.87 -7.65
C ARG A 32 -17.32 12.38 -7.44
N TYR A 33 -16.75 12.81 -6.33
CA TYR A 33 -15.52 12.25 -5.79
C TYR A 33 -15.82 11.56 -4.47
N SER A 34 -15.23 10.39 -4.25
CA SER A 34 -15.19 9.74 -2.94
C SER A 34 -13.77 9.80 -2.40
N VAL A 35 -13.65 9.96 -1.09
CA VAL A 35 -12.37 10.00 -0.37
C VAL A 35 -12.34 8.79 0.56
N HIS A 36 -11.24 8.05 0.52
CA HIS A 36 -11.05 6.87 1.36
C HIS A 36 -9.67 6.90 1.99
N ALA A 37 -9.55 6.40 3.21
CA ALA A 37 -8.25 6.22 3.86
C ALA A 37 -7.39 5.26 3.05
N ALA A 38 -6.12 5.60 2.86
CA ALA A 38 -5.15 4.74 2.17
C ALA A 38 -3.74 4.93 2.70
N LEU A 39 -2.96 3.86 2.65
CA LEU A 39 -1.51 3.94 2.73
C LEU A 39 -0.93 4.03 1.31
N SER A 40 -0.06 5.01 1.10
CA SER A 40 0.69 5.16 -0.15
C SER A 40 2.03 4.44 -0.02
N LEU A 41 2.07 3.22 -0.54
CA LEU A 41 3.25 2.36 -0.53
C LEU A 41 4.13 2.58 -1.78
N LYS A 42 4.61 3.81 -2.00
CA LYS A 42 5.39 4.17 -3.20
C LYS A 42 6.89 3.95 -3.02
N GLY A 43 7.57 3.63 -4.13
CA GLY A 43 9.03 3.45 -4.23
C GLY A 43 9.47 1.98 -4.14
N ASP A 44 10.78 1.77 -4.19
CA ASP A 44 11.41 0.45 -4.40
C ASP A 44 11.46 -0.40 -3.12
N TRP A 45 10.74 -0.01 -2.07
CA TRP A 45 10.82 -0.66 -0.75
C TRP A 45 10.29 -2.09 -0.75
N LEU A 46 9.31 -2.39 -1.61
CA LEU A 46 8.83 -3.76 -1.84
C LEU A 46 9.94 -4.61 -2.46
N GLU A 47 10.60 -4.09 -3.49
CA GLU A 47 11.71 -4.75 -4.17
C GLU A 47 12.93 -4.92 -3.26
N GLN A 48 13.28 -3.90 -2.47
CA GLN A 48 14.31 -3.95 -1.43
C GLN A 48 14.03 -5.00 -0.37
N ALA A 49 12.75 -5.30 -0.13
CA ALA A 49 12.34 -6.33 0.80
C ALA A 49 12.15 -7.70 0.13
N GLY A 50 12.47 -7.83 -1.16
CA GLY A 50 12.45 -9.08 -1.91
C GLY A 50 11.14 -9.38 -2.63
N PHE A 51 10.17 -8.45 -2.63
CA PHE A 51 8.96 -8.59 -3.45
C PHE A 51 9.20 -8.07 -4.86
N THR A 52 9.23 -8.98 -5.83
CA THR A 52 9.34 -8.60 -7.25
C THR A 52 8.03 -8.02 -7.77
N THR A 53 8.09 -7.28 -8.88
CA THR A 53 6.88 -6.79 -9.55
C THR A 53 5.96 -7.95 -9.90
N HIS A 54 4.65 -7.75 -9.71
CA HIS A 54 3.60 -8.78 -9.86
C HIS A 54 3.61 -9.92 -8.82
N SER A 55 4.46 -9.84 -7.78
CA SER A 55 4.39 -10.77 -6.65
C SER A 55 3.09 -10.61 -5.86
N GLN A 56 2.48 -11.73 -5.49
CA GLN A 56 1.39 -11.75 -4.51
C GLN A 56 1.96 -11.65 -3.10
N VAL A 57 1.38 -10.76 -2.30
CA VAL A 57 1.79 -10.55 -0.90
C VAL A 57 0.59 -10.73 0.03
N ARG A 58 0.83 -11.32 1.21
CA ARG A 58 -0.18 -11.43 2.26
C ARG A 58 0.03 -10.30 3.27
N VAL A 59 -1.01 -9.50 3.47
CA VAL A 59 -0.99 -8.39 4.43
C VAL A 59 -1.86 -8.77 5.63
N GLY A 60 -1.26 -8.78 6.83
CA GLY A 60 -1.97 -8.90 8.10
C GLY A 60 -2.39 -7.52 8.60
N VAL A 61 -3.65 -7.39 9.02
CA VAL A 61 -4.19 -6.15 9.59
C VAL A 61 -4.65 -6.43 11.01
N GLU A 62 -4.07 -5.71 11.97
CA GLU A 62 -4.46 -5.69 13.37
C GLU A 62 -4.86 -4.25 13.75
N GLN A 63 -5.54 -4.07 14.88
CA GLN A 63 -5.94 -2.74 15.32
C GLN A 63 -4.71 -1.84 15.52
N GLY A 64 -4.60 -0.79 14.69
CA GLY A 64 -3.48 0.15 14.73
C GLY A 64 -2.15 -0.38 14.16
N LYS A 65 -2.14 -1.55 13.51
CA LYS A 65 -0.90 -2.18 13.02
C LYS A 65 -1.10 -2.90 11.69
N LEU A 66 -0.14 -2.72 10.79
CA LEU A 66 -0.04 -3.46 9.54
C LEU A 66 1.26 -4.27 9.55
N SER A 67 1.16 -5.57 9.27
CA SER A 67 2.31 -6.45 9.13
C SER A 67 2.31 -7.11 7.76
N SER A 68 3.49 -7.18 7.16
CA SER A 68 3.73 -8.01 5.99
C SER A 68 4.34 -9.32 6.49
N ASN A 69 3.75 -10.45 6.10
CA ASN A 69 4.40 -11.75 6.29
C ASN A 69 5.23 -12.02 5.03
N TYR A 70 6.54 -12.21 5.21
CA TYR A 70 7.42 -12.79 4.18
C TYR A 70 7.49 -14.29 4.41
#